data_AF-A0A1B6KFI0-F1
#
_entry.id   AF-A0A1B6KFI0-F1
#
_cell.length_a   1.000
_cell.length_b   1.000
_cell.length_c   1.000
_cell.angle_alpha   90.00
_cell.angle_beta   90.00
_cell.angle_gamma   90.00
#
_symmetry.space_group_name_H-M   'P 1'
#
loop_
_entity.id
_entity.type
_entity.pdbx_description
1 polymer ?
#
loop_
_entity_poly.entity_id
_entity_poly.type
_entity_poly.pdbx_seq_one_letter_code
_entity_poly.pdbx_strand_id
1 'polypeptide(L)'
;MLSPLIFFLCSLQGYWCVTDVRMNVLPSIVKVGGNLTIHCHYTLEDEIMTNVKYYINDQELYSYTPKDNIPIHVFGILLVDTYVTENDAVLVLKGVRSDATGL
;
A
#
# COMPACT_ATOMS: atom_id res chain seq x y z
N MET A 1 -12.83 32.00 29.76
CA MET A 1 -11.55 31.33 30.08
C MET A 1 -11.74 29.87 29.73
N LEU A 2 -11.22 29.42 28.58
CA LEU A 2 -11.32 28.01 28.17
C LEU A 2 -10.51 27.15 29.15
N SER A 3 -11.16 26.16 29.76
CA SER A 3 -10.58 25.32 30.80
C SER A 3 -9.29 24.65 30.30
N PRO A 4 -8.20 24.60 31.10
CA PRO A 4 -6.95 23.93 30.72
C PRO A 4 -7.15 22.44 30.40
N LEU A 5 -8.25 21.86 30.89
CA LEU A 5 -8.68 20.49 30.62
C LEU A 5 -9.09 20.28 29.15
N ILE A 6 -9.65 21.31 28.50
CA ILE A 6 -10.00 21.26 27.07
C ILE A 6 -8.75 21.25 26.20
N PHE A 7 -7.75 22.08 26.54
CA PHE A 7 -6.46 22.08 25.83
C PHE A 7 -5.74 20.73 25.95
N PHE A 8 -5.75 20.13 27.15
CA PHE A 8 -5.15 18.81 27.39
C PHE A 8 -5.84 17.68 26.59
N LEU A 9 -7.17 17.73 26.46
CA LEU A 9 -7.94 16.77 25.66
C LEU A 9 -7.71 16.94 24.15
N CYS A 10 -7.55 18.17 23.65
CA CYS A 10 -7.21 18.41 22.24
C CYS A 10 -5.81 17.90 21.89
N SER A 11 -4.83 17.98 22.80
CA SER A 11 -3.49 17.41 22.58
C SER A 11 -3.46 15.87 22.54
N LEU A 12 -4.56 15.19 22.90
CA LEU A 12 -4.71 13.74 22.80
C LEU A 12 -5.46 13.29 21.54
N GLN A 13 -5.95 14.22 20.70
CA GLN A 13 -6.44 13.87 19.38
C GLN A 13 -5.24 13.55 18.50
N GLY A 14 -4.99 12.26 18.28
CA GLY A 14 -4.04 11.81 17.27
C GLY A 14 -4.40 12.39 15.90
N TYR A 15 -3.40 12.69 15.10
CA TYR A 15 -3.59 13.05 13.69
C TYR A 15 -3.99 11.79 12.92
N TRP A 16 -5.15 11.85 12.25
CA TRP A 16 -5.64 10.76 11.42
C TRP A 16 -5.04 10.97 10.03
N CYS A 17 -3.89 10.35 9.76
CA CYS A 17 -3.20 10.54 8.48
C CYS A 17 -3.78 9.64 7.38
N VAL A 18 -3.94 8.35 7.69
CA VAL A 18 -4.45 7.34 6.76
C VAL A 18 -5.50 6.51 7.47
N THR A 19 -6.66 6.38 6.85
CA THR A 19 -7.80 5.61 7.37
C THR A 19 -8.32 4.63 6.31
N ASP A 20 -9.20 3.73 6.74
CA ASP A 20 -9.90 2.75 5.87
C ASP A 20 -9.01 1.93 4.91
N VAL A 21 -7.84 1.51 5.37
CA VAL A 21 -6.91 0.71 4.56
C VAL A 21 -7.50 -0.69 4.34
N ARG A 22 -7.78 -1.03 3.09
CA ARG A 22 -8.32 -2.33 2.67
C ARG A 22 -7.53 -2.85 1.48
N MET A 23 -7.11 -4.11 1.56
CA MET A 23 -6.42 -4.79 0.47
C MET A 23 -7.27 -5.93 -0.08
N ASN A 24 -7.38 -6.02 -1.40
CA ASN A 24 -8.06 -7.10 -2.09
C ASN A 24 -7.17 -7.69 -3.18
N VAL A 25 -7.05 -9.01 -3.20
CA VAL A 25 -6.18 -9.73 -4.14
C VAL A 25 -7.05 -10.57 -5.07
N LEU A 26 -6.94 -10.33 -6.37
CA LEU A 26 -7.76 -10.98 -7.38
C LEU A 26 -6.93 -11.50 -8.58
N PRO A 27 -7.10 -12.77 -8.96
CA PRO A 27 -7.78 -13.83 -8.20
C PRO A 27 -6.93 -14.26 -7.00
N SER A 28 -7.55 -14.88 -5.99
CA SER A 28 -6.85 -15.35 -4.78
C SER A 28 -5.90 -16.53 -5.03
N ILE A 29 -6.07 -17.24 -6.15
CA ILE A 29 -5.23 -18.37 -6.55
C ILE A 29 -5.01 -18.30 -8.06
N VAL A 30 -3.76 -18.49 -8.48
CA VAL A 30 -3.34 -18.55 -9.88
C VAL A 30 -2.39 -19.72 -10.10
N LYS A 31 -2.34 -20.22 -11.34
CA LYS A 31 -1.27 -21.14 -11.75
C LYS A 31 0.02 -20.35 -11.98
N VAL A 32 1.17 -21.03 -11.91
CA VAL A 32 2.47 -20.46 -12.30
C VAL A 32 2.37 -19.88 -13.72
N GLY A 33 2.92 -18.68 -13.90
CA GLY A 33 2.81 -17.89 -15.13
C GLY A 33 1.52 -17.06 -15.24
N GLY A 34 0.58 -17.21 -14.31
CA GLY A 34 -0.63 -16.39 -14.23
C GLY A 34 -0.36 -14.96 -13.75
N ASN A 35 -1.39 -14.13 -13.80
CA ASN A 35 -1.32 -12.73 -13.35
C ASN A 35 -2.24 -12.54 -12.14
N LEU A 36 -1.82 -11.69 -11.21
CA LEU A 36 -2.54 -11.39 -9.98
C LEU A 36 -2.55 -9.87 -9.76
N THR A 37 -3.71 -9.35 -9.38
CA THR A 37 -3.91 -7.92 -9.11
C THR A 37 -4.15 -7.71 -7.63
N ILE A 38 -3.37 -6.83 -7.02
CA ILE A 38 -3.52 -6.38 -5.65
C ILE A 38 -4.08 -4.96 -5.69
N HIS A 39 -5.28 -4.78 -5.15
CA HIS A 39 -5.90 -3.48 -5.01
C HIS A 39 -5.85 -3.05 -3.55
N CYS A 40 -5.22 -1.93 -3.27
CA CYS A 40 -5.18 -1.31 -1.96
C CYS A 40 -5.99 -0.02 -2.01
N HIS A 41 -7.07 0.03 -1.24
CA HIS A 41 -7.88 1.22 -1.03
C HIS A 41 -7.52 1.83 0.32
N TYR A 42 -7.45 3.15 0.39
CA TYR A 42 -7.16 3.88 1.62
C TYR A 42 -7.73 5.29 1.50
N THR A 43 -8.01 5.94 2.62
CA THR A 43 -8.37 7.34 2.66
C THR A 43 -7.21 8.12 3.23
N LEU A 44 -6.70 9.06 2.45
CA LEU A 44 -5.83 10.12 2.95
C LEU A 44 -6.74 11.28 3.33
N GLU A 45 -6.72 11.70 4.59
CA GLU A 45 -7.53 12.81 5.06
C GLU A 45 -6.97 14.14 4.50
N ASP A 46 -6.34 14.97 5.33
CA ASP A 46 -5.66 16.21 4.87
C ASP A 46 -4.18 15.97 4.52
N GLU A 47 -3.79 14.71 4.27
CA GLU A 47 -2.40 14.30 4.08
C GLU A 47 -2.09 13.88 2.65
N ILE A 48 -0.80 13.85 2.30
CA ILE A 48 -0.33 13.39 0.99
C ILE A 48 0.30 11.99 1.09
N MET A 49 0.07 11.17 0.06
CA MET A 49 0.70 9.86 -0.02
C MET A 49 2.22 10.02 -0.03
N THR A 50 2.89 9.46 0.98
CA THR A 50 4.36 9.49 1.03
C THR A 50 4.96 8.27 0.37
N ASN A 51 4.42 7.08 0.63
CA ASN A 51 4.96 5.83 0.10
C ASN A 51 3.92 4.70 0.20
N VAL A 52 3.86 3.84 -0.81
CA VAL A 52 3.10 2.59 -0.80
C VAL A 52 4.10 1.43 -0.90
N LYS A 53 3.99 0.47 0.01
CA LYS A 53 4.80 -0.75 0.03
C LYS A 53 3.92 -1.98 0.04
N TYR A 54 4.32 -2.98 -0.73
CA TYR A 54 3.71 -4.29 -0.74
C TYR A 54 4.72 -5.28 -0.18
N TYR A 55 4.28 -6.07 0.78
CA TYR A 55 5.10 -7.09 1.45
C TYR A 55 4.54 -8.48 1.15
N ILE A 56 5.44 -9.46 1.09
CA ILE A 56 5.11 -10.88 1.08
C ILE A 56 6.02 -11.58 2.09
N ASN A 57 5.45 -12.29 3.07
CA ASN A 57 6.23 -12.99 4.11
C ASN A 57 7.32 -12.11 4.75
N ASP A 58 6.97 -10.87 5.13
CA ASP A 58 7.86 -9.83 5.70
C ASP A 58 8.93 -9.27 4.74
N GLN A 59 8.95 -9.71 3.48
CA GLN A 59 9.83 -9.17 2.46
C GLN A 59 9.12 -8.12 1.62
N GLU A 60 9.75 -6.94 1.47
CA GLU A 60 9.26 -5.92 0.55
C GLU A 60 9.33 -6.48 -0.88
N LEU A 61 8.22 -6.46 -1.60
CA LEU A 61 8.10 -6.89 -2.98
C LEU A 61 8.25 -5.68 -3.92
N TYR A 62 7.55 -4.60 -3.58
CA TYR A 62 7.45 -3.40 -4.39
C TYR A 62 7.26 -2.18 -3.47
N SER A 63 7.96 -1.09 -3.79
CA SER A 63 7.74 0.21 -3.15
C SER A 63 7.64 1.33 -4.18
N TYR A 64 6.61 2.15 -3.99
CA TYR A 64 6.37 3.37 -4.76
C TYR A 64 6.37 4.58 -3.84
N THR A 65 7.26 5.52 -4.12
CA THR A 65 7.29 6.86 -3.52
C THR A 65 6.94 7.85 -4.64
N PRO A 66 5.91 8.71 -4.49
CA PRO A 66 5.54 9.66 -5.54
C PRO A 66 6.67 10.63 -5.94
N LYS A 67 7.61 10.90 -5.03
CA LYS A 67 8.76 11.79 -5.27
C LYS A 67 9.96 11.10 -5.93
N ASP A 68 9.97 9.78 -5.96
CA ASP A 68 11.09 9.03 -6.53
C ASP A 68 10.80 8.78 -8.01
N ASN A 69 11.74 9.16 -8.89
CA ASN A 69 11.61 8.94 -10.33
C ASN A 69 11.70 7.46 -10.74
N ILE A 70 11.99 6.55 -9.81
CA ILE A 70 12.21 5.12 -10.06
C ILE A 70 11.60 4.29 -8.93
N PRO A 71 10.59 3.42 -9.19
CA PRO A 71 10.09 2.48 -8.20
C PRO A 71 11.15 1.43 -7.85
N ILE A 72 11.18 0.99 -6.58
CA ILE A 72 12.17 0.03 -6.10
C ILE A 72 11.55 -1.37 -6.16
N HIS A 73 12.14 -2.24 -6.99
CA HIS A 73 11.79 -3.66 -7.09
C HIS A 73 12.76 -4.48 -6.24
N VAL A 74 12.26 -5.09 -5.16
CA VAL A 74 13.12 -5.77 -4.18
C VAL A 74 13.19 -7.28 -4.42
N PHE A 75 12.31 -7.84 -5.27
CA PHE A 75 12.36 -9.27 -5.61
C PHE A 75 12.41 -9.59 -7.11
N GLY A 76 13.13 -10.66 -7.43
CA GLY A 76 13.60 -11.03 -8.77
C GLY A 76 12.51 -11.14 -9.82
N ILE A 77 12.54 -10.19 -10.76
CA ILE A 77 11.98 -10.25 -12.12
C ILE A 77 10.49 -10.65 -12.19
N LEU A 78 9.65 -10.05 -11.34
CA LEU A 78 8.24 -9.94 -11.69
C LEU A 78 8.06 -8.72 -12.59
N LEU A 79 7.42 -8.93 -13.75
CA LEU A 79 6.90 -7.80 -14.52
C LEU A 79 5.74 -7.22 -13.71
N VAL A 80 5.82 -5.93 -13.42
CA VAL A 80 4.88 -5.24 -12.55
C VAL A 80 4.31 -4.04 -13.29
N ASP A 81 2.98 -3.92 -13.30
CA ASP A 81 2.32 -2.66 -13.65
C ASP A 81 1.72 -2.06 -12.38
N THR A 82 1.82 -0.73 -12.24
CA THR A 82 1.29 -0.01 -11.07
C THR A 82 0.50 1.21 -11.46
N TYR A 83 -0.60 1.44 -10.73
CA TYR A 83 -1.45 2.60 -10.89
C TYR A 83 -1.77 3.12 -9.49
N VAL A 84 -1.32 4.34 -9.17
CA VAL A 84 -1.55 4.97 -7.87
C VAL A 84 -2.30 6.27 -8.08
N THR A 85 -3.40 6.43 -7.35
CA THR A 85 -4.21 7.65 -7.25
C THR A 85 -4.14 8.19 -5.82
N GLU A 86 -4.92 9.21 -5.48
CA GLU A 86 -4.97 9.76 -4.13
C GLU A 86 -5.49 8.77 -3.07
N ASN A 87 -6.39 7.86 -3.45
CA ASN A 87 -7.07 6.94 -2.51
C ASN A 87 -7.00 5.47 -2.93
N ASP A 88 -6.34 5.17 -4.04
CA ASP A 88 -6.19 3.81 -4.56
C ASP A 88 -4.76 3.54 -5.00
N ALA A 89 -4.32 2.30 -4.78
CA ALA A 89 -3.07 1.78 -5.32
C ALA A 89 -3.29 0.36 -5.86
N VAL A 90 -3.12 0.19 -7.16
CA VAL A 90 -3.24 -1.07 -7.88
C VAL A 90 -1.85 -1.56 -8.28
N LEU A 91 -1.54 -2.79 -7.91
CA LEU A 91 -0.32 -3.49 -8.26
C LEU A 91 -0.67 -4.76 -9.04
N VAL A 92 -0.24 -4.85 -10.29
CA VAL A 92 -0.43 -6.04 -11.14
C VAL A 92 0.87 -6.81 -11.22
N LEU A 93 0.87 -8.01 -10.67
CA LEU A 93 1.94 -8.98 -10.76
C LEU A 93 1.73 -9.86 -11.98
N LYS A 94 2.62 -9.81 -12.97
CA LYS A 94 2.54 -10.63 -14.19
C LYS A 94 3.48 -11.81 -14.12
N GLY A 95 3.01 -12.97 -14.60
CA GLY A 95 3.86 -14.16 -14.74
C GLY A 95 4.34 -14.71 -13.40
N VAL A 96 3.48 -14.74 -12.39
CA VAL A 96 3.85 -15.11 -11.02
C VAL A 96 4.42 -16.52 -10.93
N ARG A 97 5.35 -16.72 -10.00
CA ARG A 97 6.03 -17.99 -9.74
C ARG A 97 5.59 -18.55 -8.38
N SER A 98 5.99 -19.78 -8.07
CA SER A 98 5.60 -20.43 -6.80
C SER A 98 6.15 -19.74 -5.55
N ASP A 99 7.24 -18.99 -5.68
CA ASP A 99 7.85 -18.14 -4.65
C ASP A 99 7.03 -16.88 -4.33
N ALA A 100 6.07 -16.51 -5.18
CA ALA A 100 5.09 -15.45 -4.93
C ALA A 100 3.91 -15.91 -4.04
N THR A 101 4.04 -17.06 -3.37
CA THR A 101 3.04 -17.54 -2.40
C THR A 101 3.37 -17.01 -1.00
N GLY A 102 2.43 -16.33 -0.37
CA GLY A 102 2.60 -15.80 0.97
C GLY A 102 1.29 -15.29 1.57
N LEU A 103 1.37 -14.90 2.84
CA LEU A 103 0.31 -14.21 3.58
C LEU A 103 0.52 -12.70 3.56
#